data_AF-A0A7J7DL93-F1
#
_entry.id   AF-A0A7J7DL93-F1
#
_cell.length_a   1.000
_cell.length_b   1.000
_cell.length_c   1.000
_cell.angle_alpha   90.00
_cell.angle_beta   90.00
_cell.angle_gamma   90.00
#
_symmetry.space_group_name_H-M   'P 1'
#
loop_
_entity.id
_entity.type
_entity.pdbx_description
1 polymer ?
#
loop_
_entity_poly.entity_id
_entity_poly.type
_entity_poly.pdbx_seq_one_letter_code
_entity_poly.pdbx_strand_id
1 'polypeptide(L)'
;MAVLDVKFRLPVCKVGKVMRVQKEKREKSHGHRRKKPERPKSPSSLTVEERVLWKDAGGLIASPTKEIMEQVYVQHVISPLLGSKHVDAGIRILVSREFLESIEKKVIFQRPAWRVDAARVDMSRDSVLLMSDHSLFPLGTLKGQPFLSVEIKPKCGFLPFSRYITERNVIKRSITRFKMHQVLKLSQHEISELSEYDPLDLFSGSKDRVQKAIKALYATPQNNFRVFLNGSLILGGLGGGTNKTNFVTEEVFEDQLKCVIQAGDGMRTESFIQLVAEAVYNSGVLDRLLEAQKLDNLDIEGAIHAYYDSISQPCLVCREMGEDELPHRYASLHSIPLDESLKIVKDFLIAASLRL
;
A
#
# COMPACT_ATOMS: atom_id res chain seq x y z
N MET A 1 -0.37 3.93 2.83
CA MET A 1 0.59 5.04 2.99
C MET A 1 0.19 6.19 2.06
N ALA A 2 0.34 7.44 2.47
CA ALA A 2 0.14 8.60 1.60
C ALA A 2 1.48 9.32 1.49
N VAL A 3 2.13 9.18 0.34
CA VAL A 3 3.28 10.00 -0.06
C VAL A 3 2.71 11.38 -0.38
N LEU A 4 3.30 12.42 0.20
CA LEU A 4 3.05 13.79 -0.19
C LEU A 4 4.09 14.11 -1.26
N ASP A 5 3.66 14.31 -2.50
CA ASP A 5 4.53 14.90 -3.53
C ASP A 5 4.69 16.38 -3.26
N VAL A 6 5.75 16.74 -2.57
CA VAL A 6 6.17 18.13 -2.41
C VAL A 6 7.25 18.39 -3.45
N LYS A 7 6.87 18.99 -4.58
CA LYS A 7 7.85 19.46 -5.58
C LYS A 7 8.61 20.67 -5.01
N PHE A 8 9.86 20.46 -4.63
CA PHE A 8 10.81 21.52 -4.36
C PHE A 8 11.56 21.86 -5.66
N ARG A 9 11.78 23.14 -5.97
CA ARG A 9 12.86 23.54 -6.89
C ARG A 9 14.16 23.31 -6.14
N LEU A 10 14.74 22.15 -6.36
CA LEU A 10 16.00 21.72 -5.75
C LEU A 10 17.16 22.03 -6.72
N PRO A 11 18.41 22.14 -6.25
CA PRO A 11 19.58 22.30 -7.11
C PRO A 11 19.61 21.22 -8.21
N VAL A 12 20.26 21.50 -9.34
CA VAL A 12 20.26 20.73 -10.61
C VAL A 12 20.45 19.20 -10.41
N CYS A 13 21.13 18.77 -9.35
CA CYS A 13 21.30 17.36 -8.97
C CYS A 13 20.04 16.63 -8.43
N LYS A 14 18.89 17.31 -8.30
CA LYS A 14 17.66 16.77 -7.70
C LYS A 14 16.42 16.92 -8.59
N VAL A 15 16.60 17.25 -9.88
CA VAL A 15 15.52 17.21 -10.88
C VAL A 15 15.02 15.77 -11.03
N GLY A 16 13.70 15.57 -11.09
CA GLY A 16 13.13 14.22 -11.26
C GLY A 16 13.10 13.37 -9.98
N LYS A 17 13.14 14.00 -8.80
CA LYS A 17 13.14 13.32 -7.50
C LYS A 17 12.01 13.82 -6.60
N VAL A 18 11.50 12.93 -5.75
CA VAL A 18 10.49 13.21 -4.71
C VAL A 18 11.04 12.88 -3.32
N MET A 19 10.57 13.58 -2.30
CA MET A 19 10.94 13.32 -0.89
C MET A 19 9.78 12.65 -0.15
N ARG A 20 10.02 11.47 0.38
CA ARG A 20 9.11 10.76 1.28
C ARG A 20 9.45 11.13 2.73
N VAL A 21 8.55 11.89 3.36
CA VAL A 21 8.67 12.38 4.73
C VAL A 21 7.74 11.57 5.66
N GLN A 22 8.28 11.08 6.78
CA GLN A 22 7.48 10.33 7.76
C GLN A 22 6.50 11.24 8.51
N LYS A 23 5.38 10.64 8.94
CA LYS A 23 4.35 11.30 9.73
C LYS A 23 4.14 10.59 11.05
N GLU A 24 3.89 11.35 12.10
CA GLU A 24 3.43 10.84 13.38
C GLU A 24 1.92 11.04 13.53
N LYS A 25 1.24 10.06 14.13
CA LYS A 25 -0.20 10.15 14.41
C LYS A 25 -0.40 11.20 15.51
N ARG A 26 -1.42 12.05 15.36
CA ARG A 26 -1.85 12.90 16.48
C ARG A 26 -2.54 12.02 17.52
N GLU A 27 -2.25 12.21 18.80
CA GLU A 27 -3.01 11.56 19.85
C GLU A 27 -4.45 12.07 19.78
N LYS A 28 -5.41 11.15 19.65
CA LYS A 28 -6.83 11.52 19.76
C LYS A 28 -7.09 11.85 21.22
N SER A 29 -7.30 13.13 21.51
CA SER A 29 -7.87 13.61 22.77
C SER A 29 -9.35 13.21 22.85
N HIS A 30 -9.64 11.93 23.01
CA HIS A 30 -10.98 11.46 23.37
C HIS A 30 -10.91 10.90 24.78
N GLY A 31 -11.72 11.49 25.66
CA GLY A 31 -11.70 11.29 27.09
C GLY A 31 -12.05 9.86 27.48
N HIS A 32 -11.04 9.02 27.62
CA HIS A 32 -10.94 7.99 28.65
C HIS A 32 -9.46 7.59 28.76
N ARG A 33 -8.80 8.14 29.79
CA ARG A 33 -7.42 7.81 30.14
C ARG A 33 -7.33 6.34 30.57
N ARG A 34 -7.16 5.43 29.61
CA ARG A 34 -6.26 4.30 29.85
C ARG A 34 -4.87 4.82 29.56
N LYS A 35 -4.16 5.24 30.62
CA LYS A 35 -2.70 5.49 30.54
C LYS A 35 -2.10 4.24 29.89
N LYS A 36 -1.64 4.36 28.64
CA LYS A 36 -0.68 3.38 28.13
C LYS A 36 0.50 3.42 29.10
N PRO A 37 0.99 2.28 29.61
CA PRO A 37 2.23 2.30 30.38
C PRO A 37 3.28 2.95 29.48
N GLU A 38 3.96 3.96 30.02
CA GLU A 38 5.14 4.57 29.40
C GLU A 38 6.16 3.44 29.22
N ARG A 39 6.14 2.80 28.05
CA ARG A 39 7.21 1.91 27.67
C ARG A 39 8.44 2.81 27.49
N PRO A 40 9.57 2.50 28.14
CA PRO A 40 10.80 3.23 27.90
C PRO A 40 11.05 3.23 26.40
N LYS A 41 11.34 4.41 25.82
CA LYS A 41 11.77 4.52 24.43
C LYS A 41 13.10 3.79 24.31
N SER A 42 13.04 2.49 24.07
CA SER A 42 14.22 1.71 23.74
C SER A 42 14.88 2.33 22.50
N PRO A 43 16.20 2.47 22.46
CA PRO A 43 16.91 2.97 21.28
C PRO A 43 16.71 2.08 20.04
N SER A 44 16.19 0.85 20.23
CA SER A 44 15.82 -0.03 19.13
C SER A 44 14.43 0.26 18.59
N SER A 45 14.34 0.44 17.28
CA SER A 45 13.13 0.61 16.49
C SER A 45 12.23 -0.63 16.42
N LEU A 46 12.75 -1.82 16.78
CA LEU A 46 12.03 -3.09 16.86
C LEU A 46 11.77 -3.52 18.31
N THR A 47 10.69 -4.26 18.54
CA THR A 47 10.48 -5.01 19.79
C THR A 47 11.39 -6.24 19.86
N VAL A 48 11.40 -6.94 21.00
CA VAL A 48 12.17 -8.18 21.17
C VAL A 48 11.65 -9.26 20.23
N GLU A 49 10.33 -9.37 20.11
CA GLU A 49 9.64 -10.35 19.27
C GLU A 49 9.91 -10.08 17.78
N GLU A 50 9.89 -8.82 17.36
CA GLU A 50 10.22 -8.44 15.99
C GLU A 50 11.69 -8.74 15.65
N ARG A 51 12.62 -8.58 16.59
CA ARG A 51 14.03 -8.98 16.37
C ARG A 51 14.18 -10.48 16.12
N VAL A 52 13.44 -11.30 16.87
CA VAL A 52 13.43 -12.76 16.66
C VAL A 52 12.83 -13.10 15.30
N LEU A 53 11.71 -12.46 14.94
CA LEU A 53 11.02 -12.68 13.67
C LEU A 53 11.89 -12.35 12.45
N TRP A 54 12.68 -11.27 12.54
CA TRP A 54 13.51 -10.77 11.45
C TRP A 54 15.00 -11.10 11.60
N LYS A 55 15.35 -12.09 12.44
CA LYS A 55 16.74 -12.48 12.73
C LYS A 55 17.57 -12.77 11.47
N ASP A 56 16.95 -13.38 10.46
CA ASP A 56 17.60 -13.80 9.21
C ASP A 56 17.50 -12.75 8.08
N ALA A 57 16.86 -11.60 8.33
CA ALA A 57 16.56 -10.61 7.30
C ALA A 57 17.67 -9.55 7.16
N GLY A 58 18.86 -9.98 6.72
CA GLY A 58 19.89 -9.12 6.09
C GLY A 58 20.12 -7.75 6.74
N GLY A 59 20.51 -7.72 8.03
CA GLY A 59 20.86 -6.47 8.72
C GLY A 59 19.67 -5.61 9.20
N LEU A 60 18.41 -6.07 9.05
CA LEU A 60 17.24 -5.36 9.60
C LEU A 60 17.41 -5.03 11.08
N ILE A 61 17.84 -6.03 11.86
CA ILE A 61 17.98 -5.93 13.32
C ILE A 61 19.07 -4.95 13.75
N ALA A 62 20.06 -4.69 12.89
CA ALA A 62 21.16 -3.77 13.13
C ALA A 62 20.80 -2.31 12.76
N SER A 63 19.60 -2.06 12.23
CA SER A 63 19.19 -0.74 11.76
C SER A 63 18.96 0.22 12.94
N PRO A 64 19.68 1.37 13.02
CA PRO A 64 19.61 2.26 14.17
C PRO A 64 18.35 3.13 14.18
N THR A 65 17.68 3.28 13.04
CA THR A 65 16.42 4.04 12.93
C THR A 65 15.38 3.27 12.14
N LYS A 66 14.10 3.65 12.29
CA LYS A 66 13.00 3.05 11.54
C LYS A 66 13.12 3.33 10.03
N GLU A 67 13.63 4.48 9.63
CA GLU A 67 13.86 4.85 8.24
C GLU A 67 14.87 3.93 7.56
N ILE A 68 15.99 3.65 8.24
CA ILE A 68 17.01 2.74 7.73
C ILE A 68 16.43 1.34 7.64
N MET A 69 15.68 0.90 8.65
CA MET A 69 15.01 -0.40 8.61
C MET A 69 14.02 -0.51 7.46
N GLU A 70 13.19 0.51 7.19
CA GLU A 70 12.28 0.54 6.05
C GLU A 70 13.05 0.40 4.72
N GLN A 71 14.18 1.10 4.58
CA GLN A 71 15.03 1.01 3.39
C GLN A 71 15.65 -0.39 3.23
N VAL A 72 16.23 -0.93 4.31
CA VAL A 72 16.84 -2.28 4.32
C VAL A 72 15.78 -3.36 4.06
N TYR A 73 14.56 -3.19 4.58
CA TYR A 73 13.42 -4.08 4.32
C TYR A 73 13.04 -4.07 2.84
N VAL A 74 12.97 -2.90 2.22
CA VAL A 74 12.72 -2.82 0.78
C VAL A 74 13.85 -3.48 -0.01
N GLN A 75 15.11 -3.26 0.36
CA GLN A 75 16.27 -3.81 -0.35
C GLN A 75 16.42 -5.32 -0.23
N HIS A 76 16.27 -5.87 0.98
CA HIS A 76 16.62 -7.27 1.27
C HIS A 76 15.40 -8.19 1.38
N VAL A 77 14.19 -7.65 1.53
CA VAL A 77 12.96 -8.46 1.63
C VAL A 77 12.06 -8.26 0.42
N ILE A 78 11.72 -7.01 0.05
CA ILE A 78 10.76 -6.74 -1.03
C ILE A 78 11.37 -6.84 -2.42
N SER A 79 12.56 -6.25 -2.63
CA SER A 79 13.23 -6.21 -3.93
C SER A 79 13.53 -7.61 -4.51
N PRO A 80 13.98 -8.62 -3.71
CA PRO A 80 14.15 -9.98 -4.22
C PRO A 80 12.84 -10.63 -4.72
N LEU A 81 11.69 -10.28 -4.13
CA LEU A 81 10.39 -10.84 -4.49
C LEU A 81 9.80 -10.19 -5.74
N LEU A 82 9.93 -8.87 -5.88
CA LEU A 82 9.34 -8.10 -6.99
C LEU A 82 10.30 -7.81 -8.14
N GLY A 83 11.60 -8.02 -7.92
CA GLY A 83 12.68 -7.70 -8.85
C GLY A 83 13.17 -6.25 -8.74
N SER A 84 14.49 -6.10 -8.66
CA SER A 84 15.17 -4.80 -8.48
C SER A 84 14.90 -3.76 -9.58
N LYS A 85 14.45 -4.19 -10.77
CA LYS A 85 14.05 -3.30 -11.87
C LYS A 85 12.82 -2.45 -11.54
N HIS A 86 11.93 -2.92 -10.67
CA HIS A 86 10.64 -2.29 -10.38
C HIS A 86 10.52 -1.73 -8.96
N VAL A 87 11.60 -1.78 -8.18
CA VAL A 87 11.62 -1.38 -6.77
C VAL A 87 12.73 -0.37 -6.53
N ASP A 88 12.37 0.87 -6.22
CA ASP A 88 13.29 1.91 -5.73
C ASP A 88 13.25 1.94 -4.20
N ALA A 89 14.34 1.57 -3.55
CA ALA A 89 14.46 1.66 -2.09
C ALA A 89 14.65 3.10 -1.59
N GLY A 90 14.95 4.03 -2.48
CA GLY A 90 15.29 5.41 -2.17
C GLY A 90 16.69 5.57 -1.57
N ILE A 91 17.09 6.82 -1.41
CA ILE A 91 18.35 7.24 -0.81
C ILE A 91 18.02 8.10 0.41
N ARG A 92 18.63 7.79 1.55
CA ARG A 92 18.48 8.58 2.78
C ARG A 92 19.24 9.90 2.66
N ILE A 93 18.58 10.99 3.03
CA ILE A 93 19.17 12.34 3.10
C ILE A 93 18.93 12.91 4.50
N LEU A 94 19.98 13.42 5.12
CA LEU A 94 19.89 14.11 6.41
C LEU A 94 19.15 15.43 6.25
N VAL A 95 18.30 15.76 7.22
CA VAL A 95 17.53 17.00 7.27
C VAL A 95 17.53 17.57 8.68
N SER A 96 17.39 18.89 8.78
CA SER A 96 17.21 19.56 10.07
C SER A 96 15.74 19.59 10.47
N ARG A 97 15.48 19.87 11.75
CA ARG A 97 14.13 20.07 12.26
C ARG A 97 13.46 21.27 11.60
N GLU A 98 14.18 22.38 11.42
CA GLU A 98 13.69 23.63 10.82
C GLU A 98 13.26 23.41 9.35
N PHE A 99 13.96 22.51 8.65
CA PHE A 99 13.56 22.07 7.32
C PHE A 99 12.21 21.34 7.37
N LEU A 100 12.04 20.36 8.27
CA LEU A 100 10.77 19.63 8.43
C LEU A 100 9.61 20.54 8.83
N GLU A 101 9.84 21.52 9.71
CA GLU A 101 8.85 22.52 10.10
C GLU A 101 8.41 23.38 8.90
N SER A 102 9.38 23.73 8.05
CA SER A 102 9.13 24.47 6.80
C SER A 102 8.33 23.64 5.80
N ILE A 103 8.56 22.31 5.72
CA ILE A 103 7.73 21.38 4.93
C ILE A 103 6.29 21.39 5.44
N GLU A 104 6.07 21.13 6.73
CA GLU A 104 4.71 21.04 7.30
C GLU A 104 3.91 22.32 7.04
N LYS A 105 4.52 23.49 7.29
CA LYS A 105 3.89 24.81 7.02
C LYS A 105 3.50 24.98 5.55
N LYS A 106 4.32 24.50 4.62
CA LYS A 106 4.07 24.64 3.19
C LYS A 106 2.96 23.71 2.69
N VAL A 107 2.87 22.50 3.24
CA VAL A 107 1.96 21.46 2.71
C VAL A 107 0.62 21.40 3.43
N ILE A 108 0.48 22.02 4.60
CA ILE A 108 -0.71 21.88 5.43
C ILE A 108 -2.00 22.26 4.68
N PHE A 109 -1.95 23.33 3.89
CA PHE A 109 -3.09 23.82 3.09
C PHE A 109 -3.41 22.98 1.85
N GLN A 110 -2.50 22.08 1.45
CA GLN A 110 -2.69 21.20 0.30
C GLN A 110 -3.22 19.82 0.72
N ARG A 111 -3.27 19.54 2.02
CA ARG A 111 -3.69 18.25 2.56
C ARG A 111 -5.19 18.27 2.85
N PRO A 112 -5.91 17.16 2.57
CA PRO A 112 -7.29 17.01 3.04
C PRO A 112 -7.39 17.21 4.56
N ALA A 113 -8.43 17.88 5.05
CA ALA A 113 -8.59 18.22 6.46
C ALA A 113 -8.43 17.00 7.39
N TRP A 114 -9.14 15.91 7.10
CA TRP A 114 -9.04 14.66 7.87
C TRP A 114 -7.63 14.05 7.91
N ARG A 115 -6.79 14.32 6.89
CA ARG A 115 -5.38 13.91 6.88
C ARG A 115 -4.53 14.78 7.79
N VAL A 116 -4.84 16.07 7.90
CA VAL A 116 -4.17 17.01 8.83
C VAL A 116 -4.52 16.63 10.27
N ASP A 117 -5.78 16.28 10.52
CA ASP A 117 -6.25 15.85 11.84
C ASP A 117 -5.64 14.51 12.28
N ALA A 118 -5.51 13.56 11.34
CA ALA A 118 -4.99 12.23 11.66
C ALA A 118 -3.49 12.20 12.00
N ALA A 119 -2.68 13.07 11.39
CA ALA A 119 -1.22 13.00 11.50
C ALA A 119 -0.53 14.30 11.07
N ARG A 120 0.70 14.52 11.54
CA ARG A 120 1.58 15.63 11.11
C ARG A 120 2.96 15.10 10.70
N VAL A 121 3.77 15.90 10.02
CA VAL A 121 5.20 15.56 9.81
C VAL A 121 5.86 15.27 11.15
N ASP A 122 6.64 14.18 11.20
CA ASP A 122 7.35 13.75 12.39
C ASP A 122 8.65 14.57 12.56
N MET A 123 8.60 15.56 13.46
CA MET A 123 9.71 16.49 13.72
C MET A 123 10.87 15.86 14.49
N SER A 124 10.75 14.60 14.94
CA SER A 124 11.82 13.88 15.61
C SER A 124 12.81 13.23 14.66
N ARG A 125 12.56 13.27 13.34
CA ARG A 125 13.40 12.64 12.33
C ARG A 125 14.55 13.54 11.91
N ASP A 126 15.69 12.89 11.70
CA ASP A 126 16.94 13.51 11.21
C ASP A 126 17.15 13.28 9.70
N SER A 127 16.24 12.55 9.05
CA SER A 127 16.41 12.12 7.68
C SER A 127 15.08 11.86 6.96
N VAL A 128 15.13 11.97 5.63
CA VAL A 128 14.04 11.66 4.70
C VAL A 128 14.54 10.72 3.60
N LEU A 129 13.61 10.08 2.88
CA LEU A 129 13.96 9.26 1.72
C LEU A 129 13.76 10.08 0.44
N LEU A 130 14.82 10.22 -0.36
CA LEU A 130 14.77 10.75 -1.71
C LEU A 130 14.58 9.60 -2.69
N MET A 131 13.55 9.68 -3.52
CA MET A 131 13.18 8.63 -4.49
C MET A 131 13.08 9.24 -5.88
N SER A 132 13.12 8.38 -6.90
CA SER A 132 12.84 8.81 -8.27
C SER A 132 11.36 9.23 -8.40
N ASP A 133 11.11 10.34 -9.08
CA ASP A 133 9.75 10.76 -9.38
C ASP A 133 9.20 9.89 -10.52
N HIS A 134 8.45 8.85 -10.18
CA HIS A 134 7.86 7.93 -11.16
C HIS A 134 6.67 8.55 -11.92
N SER A 135 6.27 9.78 -11.59
CA SER A 135 5.37 10.56 -12.43
C SER A 135 6.09 11.20 -13.61
N LEU A 136 7.42 11.26 -13.59
CA LEU A 136 8.26 11.87 -14.61
C LEU A 136 9.00 10.81 -15.44
N PHE A 137 9.09 11.04 -16.75
CA PHE A 137 9.88 10.19 -17.65
C PHE A 137 11.14 10.94 -18.11
N PRO A 138 12.36 10.53 -17.67
CA PRO A 138 13.59 11.30 -17.90
C PRO A 138 13.87 11.62 -19.37
N LEU A 139 13.60 10.68 -20.28
CA LEU A 139 13.75 10.84 -21.73
C LEU A 139 12.69 11.77 -22.34
N GLY A 140 11.48 11.82 -21.76
CA GLY A 140 10.38 12.67 -22.23
C GLY A 140 10.62 14.14 -21.90
N THR A 141 11.12 14.42 -20.69
CA THR A 141 11.49 15.77 -20.25
C THR A 141 12.59 16.38 -21.12
N LEU A 142 13.54 15.58 -21.61
CA LEU A 142 14.63 16.04 -22.49
C LEU A 142 14.16 16.39 -23.91
N LYS A 143 13.06 15.79 -24.37
CA LYS A 143 12.51 16.01 -25.72
C LYS A 143 11.30 16.95 -25.75
N GLY A 144 10.89 17.50 -24.60
CA GLY A 144 9.69 18.34 -24.48
C GLY A 144 8.40 17.61 -24.85
N GLN A 145 8.39 16.28 -24.83
CA GLN A 145 7.21 15.48 -25.17
C GLN A 145 6.36 15.23 -23.92
N PRO A 146 5.02 15.33 -24.03
CA PRO A 146 4.16 15.05 -22.90
C PRO A 146 4.20 13.56 -22.56
N PHE A 147 4.09 13.23 -21.27
CA PHE A 147 4.07 11.86 -20.79
C PHE A 147 2.97 11.65 -19.75
N LEU A 148 2.45 10.43 -19.72
CA LEU A 148 1.46 9.97 -18.76
C LEU A 148 2.10 9.03 -17.76
N SER A 149 1.66 9.15 -16.50
CA SER A 149 1.95 8.18 -15.45
C SER A 149 0.65 7.78 -14.77
N VAL A 150 0.56 6.51 -14.38
CA VAL A 150 -0.65 5.91 -13.79
C VAL A 150 -0.27 5.24 -12.48
N GLU A 151 -0.91 5.65 -11.38
CA GLU A 151 -0.79 4.98 -10.08
C GLU A 151 -1.97 4.02 -9.90
N ILE A 152 -1.67 2.73 -9.67
CA ILE A 152 -2.66 1.70 -9.33
C ILE A 152 -2.35 1.16 -7.94
N LYS A 153 -3.36 1.12 -7.06
CA LYS A 153 -3.32 0.31 -5.82
C LYS A 153 -4.14 -0.95 -6.02
N PRO A 154 -3.49 -2.09 -6.35
CA PRO A 154 -4.20 -3.24 -6.90
C PRO A 154 -4.93 -4.06 -5.82
N LYS A 155 -4.58 -3.90 -4.53
CA LYS A 155 -5.12 -4.67 -3.41
C LYS A 155 -4.79 -6.16 -3.54
N CYS A 156 -5.48 -7.02 -2.77
CA CYS A 156 -5.26 -8.47 -2.76
C CYS A 156 -5.91 -9.13 -3.97
N GLY A 157 -5.11 -9.80 -4.80
CA GLY A 157 -5.48 -10.39 -6.08
C GLY A 157 -5.95 -11.84 -6.06
N PHE A 158 -6.18 -12.43 -4.88
CA PHE A 158 -6.65 -13.80 -4.74
C PHE A 158 -7.69 -13.94 -3.63
N LEU A 159 -8.46 -15.04 -3.69
CA LEU A 159 -9.35 -15.49 -2.63
C LEU A 159 -8.59 -16.44 -1.70
N PRO A 160 -8.73 -16.31 -0.37
CA PRO A 160 -8.05 -17.20 0.55
C PRO A 160 -8.58 -18.63 0.41
N PHE A 161 -7.66 -19.59 0.34
CA PHE A 161 -7.96 -21.02 0.29
C PHE A 161 -7.74 -21.72 1.64
N SER A 162 -7.28 -20.98 2.65
CA SER A 162 -6.94 -21.48 3.98
C SER A 162 -7.98 -22.40 4.59
N ARG A 163 -7.57 -23.58 5.06
CA ARG A 163 -8.41 -24.51 5.83
C ARG A 163 -8.80 -24.00 7.22
N TYR A 164 -8.32 -22.82 7.63
CA TYR A 164 -8.58 -22.24 8.95
C TYR A 164 -9.73 -21.23 8.96
N ILE A 165 -10.28 -20.91 7.78
CA ILE A 165 -11.53 -20.13 7.69
C ILE A 165 -12.67 -20.96 8.30
N THR A 166 -13.36 -20.37 9.26
CA THR A 166 -14.53 -20.95 9.94
C THR A 166 -15.75 -21.01 9.01
N GLU A 167 -16.69 -21.92 9.29
CA GLU A 167 -17.94 -22.03 8.52
C GLU A 167 -18.75 -20.72 8.56
N ARG A 168 -18.74 -20.03 9.71
CA ARG A 168 -19.35 -18.70 9.87
C ARG A 168 -18.78 -17.67 8.90
N ASN A 169 -17.51 -17.80 8.51
CA ASN A 169 -16.80 -16.87 7.65
C ASN A 169 -16.57 -17.42 6.23
N VAL A 170 -17.29 -18.47 5.81
CA VAL A 170 -17.10 -19.17 4.53
C VAL A 170 -17.19 -18.23 3.31
N ILE A 171 -17.94 -17.13 3.42
CA ILE A 171 -18.04 -16.08 2.38
C ILE A 171 -16.68 -15.53 1.94
N LYS A 172 -15.65 -15.59 2.80
CA LYS A 172 -14.28 -15.18 2.47
C LYS A 172 -13.69 -15.98 1.32
N ARG A 173 -14.17 -17.20 1.07
CA ARG A 173 -13.70 -18.06 -0.02
C ARG A 173 -14.29 -17.70 -1.38
N SER A 174 -15.37 -16.93 -1.43
CA SER A 174 -16.08 -16.59 -2.67
C SER A 174 -16.12 -15.10 -2.96
N ILE A 175 -15.99 -14.25 -1.93
CA ILE A 175 -16.01 -12.79 -2.07
C ILE A 175 -14.65 -12.20 -1.67
N THR A 176 -14.12 -11.32 -2.51
CA THR A 176 -12.81 -10.72 -2.25
C THR A 176 -12.82 -9.85 -0.99
N ARG A 177 -11.67 -9.79 -0.31
CA ARG A 177 -11.45 -8.87 0.81
C ARG A 177 -11.76 -7.42 0.43
N PHE A 178 -11.48 -7.02 -0.82
CA PHE A 178 -11.79 -5.69 -1.33
C PHE A 178 -13.30 -5.42 -1.36
N LYS A 179 -14.08 -6.31 -1.98
CA LYS A 179 -15.55 -6.18 -2.07
C LYS A 179 -16.21 -6.15 -0.69
N MET A 180 -15.81 -7.05 0.22
CA MET A 180 -16.29 -7.00 1.61
C MET A 180 -15.91 -5.69 2.31
N HIS A 181 -14.72 -5.14 2.04
CA HIS A 181 -14.31 -3.86 2.61
C HIS A 181 -15.13 -2.68 2.07
N GLN A 182 -15.51 -2.71 0.79
CA GLN A 182 -16.30 -1.64 0.18
C GLN A 182 -17.63 -1.46 0.92
N VAL A 183 -18.30 -2.56 1.27
CA VAL A 183 -19.54 -2.52 2.07
C VAL A 183 -19.34 -1.85 3.42
N LEU A 184 -18.28 -2.23 4.14
CA LEU A 184 -17.94 -1.61 5.43
C LEU A 184 -17.66 -0.11 5.27
N LYS A 185 -16.85 0.27 4.28
CA LYS A 185 -16.52 1.67 4.02
C LYS A 185 -17.74 2.52 3.68
N LEU A 186 -18.66 1.96 2.89
CA LEU A 186 -19.92 2.63 2.55
C LEU A 186 -20.77 2.85 3.81
N SER A 187 -20.88 1.83 4.66
CA SER A 187 -21.63 1.93 5.93
C SER A 187 -21.01 2.94 6.91
N GLN A 188 -19.69 3.14 6.83
CA GLN A 188 -18.94 4.10 7.64
C GLN A 188 -18.82 5.48 6.99
N HIS A 189 -19.46 5.67 5.83
CA HIS A 189 -19.40 6.90 5.03
C HIS A 189 -17.96 7.33 4.65
N GLU A 190 -17.05 6.37 4.53
CA GLU A 190 -15.69 6.61 4.02
C GLU A 190 -15.65 6.73 2.49
N ILE A 191 -16.68 6.23 1.81
CA ILE A 191 -16.89 6.29 0.36
C ILE A 191 -18.35 6.61 0.06
N SER A 192 -18.62 7.24 -1.09
CA SER A 192 -19.97 7.58 -1.55
C SER A 192 -20.70 6.39 -2.18
N GLU A 193 -19.96 5.45 -2.74
CA GLU A 193 -20.51 4.32 -3.51
C GLU A 193 -19.52 3.14 -3.53
N LEU A 194 -20.03 1.96 -3.87
CA LEU A 194 -19.21 0.77 -4.07
C LEU A 194 -18.43 0.88 -5.38
N SER A 195 -17.13 0.58 -5.34
CA SER A 195 -16.30 0.52 -6.54
C SER A 195 -16.71 -0.62 -7.46
N GLU A 196 -16.68 -0.37 -8.77
CA GLU A 196 -16.88 -1.36 -9.82
C GLU A 196 -15.64 -2.27 -9.98
N TYR A 197 -14.50 -1.89 -9.40
CA TYR A 197 -13.22 -2.59 -9.52
C TYR A 197 -13.21 -3.95 -8.80
N ASP A 198 -12.71 -4.98 -9.47
CA ASP A 198 -12.40 -6.27 -8.88
C ASP A 198 -10.91 -6.61 -9.03
N PRO A 199 -10.15 -6.76 -7.91
CA PRO A 199 -8.78 -7.24 -7.98
C PRO A 199 -8.60 -8.55 -8.73
N LEU A 200 -9.57 -9.48 -8.66
CA LEU A 200 -9.44 -10.77 -9.37
C LEU A 200 -9.43 -10.59 -10.88
N ASP A 201 -10.04 -9.53 -11.41
CA ASP A 201 -9.99 -9.20 -12.84
C ASP A 201 -8.60 -8.67 -13.22
N LEU A 202 -8.00 -7.81 -12.39
CA LEU A 202 -6.67 -7.25 -12.62
C LEU A 202 -5.55 -8.30 -12.52
N PHE A 203 -5.68 -9.27 -11.62
CA PHE A 203 -4.70 -10.35 -11.41
C PHE A 203 -5.04 -11.64 -12.16
N SER A 204 -5.95 -11.58 -13.13
CA SER A 204 -6.51 -12.77 -13.78
C SER A 204 -5.58 -13.48 -14.76
N GLY A 205 -4.51 -12.83 -15.23
CA GLY A 205 -3.73 -13.29 -16.38
C GLY A 205 -4.50 -13.26 -17.72
N SER A 206 -5.68 -12.63 -17.77
CA SER A 206 -6.50 -12.46 -18.97
C SER A 206 -6.51 -10.99 -19.40
N LYS A 207 -6.09 -10.71 -20.64
CA LYS A 207 -6.05 -9.35 -21.20
C LYS A 207 -7.40 -8.63 -21.09
N ASP A 208 -8.49 -9.32 -21.43
CA ASP A 208 -9.85 -8.74 -21.41
C ASP A 208 -10.29 -8.38 -19.99
N ARG A 209 -10.01 -9.26 -19.02
CA ARG A 209 -10.31 -9.00 -17.61
C ARG A 209 -9.44 -7.89 -17.03
N VAL A 210 -8.16 -7.82 -17.42
CA VAL A 210 -7.29 -6.69 -17.05
C VAL A 210 -7.87 -5.38 -17.60
N GLN A 211 -8.27 -5.32 -18.87
CA GLN A 211 -8.90 -4.13 -19.45
C GLN A 211 -10.19 -3.75 -18.72
N LYS A 212 -11.04 -4.73 -18.40
CA LYS A 212 -12.23 -4.52 -17.57
C LYS A 212 -11.88 -3.91 -16.22
N ALA A 213 -10.83 -4.40 -15.56
CA ALA A 213 -10.38 -3.87 -14.28
C ALA A 213 -9.87 -2.42 -14.39
N ILE A 214 -9.13 -2.08 -15.45
CA ILE A 214 -8.68 -0.71 -15.71
C ILE A 214 -9.88 0.22 -15.98
N LYS A 215 -10.86 -0.23 -16.76
CA LYS A 215 -12.10 0.53 -17.01
C LYS A 215 -12.89 0.79 -15.72
N ALA A 216 -12.99 -0.21 -14.85
CA ALA A 216 -13.65 -0.07 -13.55
C ALA A 216 -12.89 0.86 -12.58
N LEU A 217 -11.55 0.83 -12.61
CA LEU A 217 -10.69 1.78 -11.90
C LEU A 217 -10.85 3.21 -12.42
N TYR A 218 -11.01 3.39 -13.73
CA TYR A 218 -11.31 4.70 -14.32
C TYR A 218 -12.69 5.21 -13.88
N ALA A 219 -13.72 4.36 -13.90
CA ALA A 219 -15.07 4.75 -13.53
C ALA A 219 -15.19 5.09 -12.04
N THR A 220 -14.56 4.31 -11.16
CA THR A 220 -14.61 4.50 -9.71
C THR A 220 -13.19 4.55 -9.08
N PRO A 221 -12.42 5.64 -9.31
CA PRO A 221 -11.00 5.69 -8.95
C PRO A 221 -10.73 5.50 -7.46
N GLN A 222 -11.61 6.02 -6.60
CA GLN A 222 -11.45 6.05 -5.15
C GLN A 222 -10.00 6.41 -4.76
N ASN A 223 -9.32 5.59 -3.98
CA ASN A 223 -7.90 5.75 -3.69
C ASN A 223 -7.01 4.76 -4.45
N ASN A 224 -7.60 4.05 -5.41
CA ASN A 224 -7.03 2.94 -6.16
C ASN A 224 -6.44 3.37 -7.51
N PHE A 225 -6.89 4.48 -8.10
CA PHE A 225 -6.44 4.91 -9.42
C PHE A 225 -6.14 6.41 -9.44
N ARG A 226 -5.00 6.78 -10.03
CA ARG A 226 -4.65 8.17 -10.35
C ARG A 226 -3.93 8.23 -11.69
N VAL A 227 -4.13 9.33 -12.41
CA VAL A 227 -3.44 9.60 -13.68
C VAL A 227 -2.78 10.97 -13.59
N PHE A 228 -1.54 11.05 -14.05
CA PHE A 228 -0.73 12.25 -14.06
C PHE A 228 -0.28 12.56 -15.49
N LEU A 229 -0.42 13.82 -15.90
CA LEU A 229 0.14 14.36 -17.14
C LEU A 229 1.29 15.30 -16.78
N ASN A 230 2.50 14.99 -17.23
CA ASN A 230 3.71 15.77 -16.89
C ASN A 230 3.92 15.93 -15.37
N GLY A 231 3.52 14.91 -14.60
CA GLY A 231 3.57 14.91 -13.14
C GLY A 231 2.53 15.82 -12.46
N SER A 232 1.51 16.28 -13.19
CA SER A 232 0.34 16.99 -12.64
C SER A 232 -0.87 16.05 -12.66
N LEU A 233 -1.61 15.97 -11.55
CA LEU A 233 -2.76 15.08 -11.43
C LEU A 233 -3.89 15.53 -12.37
N ILE A 234 -4.39 14.61 -13.20
CA ILE A 234 -5.50 14.83 -14.13
C ILE A 234 -6.73 13.96 -13.84
N LEU A 235 -6.56 12.84 -13.12
CA LEU A 235 -7.67 11.98 -12.66
C LEU A 235 -7.36 11.39 -11.28
N GLY A 236 -8.36 11.30 -10.42
CA GLY A 236 -8.25 10.79 -9.05
C GLY A 236 -7.98 11.90 -8.02
N GLY A 237 -7.58 11.51 -6.79
CA GLY A 237 -7.60 12.43 -5.63
C GLY A 237 -6.27 12.66 -4.97
N LEU A 238 -5.94 13.93 -4.69
CA LEU A 238 -4.76 14.30 -3.92
C LEU A 238 -4.90 13.86 -2.45
N GLY A 239 -4.13 12.85 -2.06
CA GLY A 239 -4.04 12.41 -0.67
C GLY A 239 -5.29 11.71 -0.09
N GLY A 240 -6.35 11.52 -0.89
CA GLY A 240 -7.63 10.93 -0.48
C GLY A 240 -8.22 9.98 -1.52
N GLY A 241 -9.44 9.50 -1.25
CA GLY A 241 -10.28 8.88 -2.28
C GLY A 241 -11.02 9.96 -3.07
N THR A 242 -11.44 9.65 -4.29
CA THR A 242 -12.39 10.47 -5.07
C THR A 242 -13.69 9.75 -5.31
N ASN A 243 -14.69 10.55 -5.64
CA ASN A 243 -15.97 10.08 -6.13
C ASN A 243 -15.80 9.46 -7.53
N LYS A 244 -16.88 8.84 -8.02
CA LYS A 244 -17.02 8.36 -9.39
C LYS A 244 -16.76 9.46 -10.41
N THR A 245 -16.17 9.06 -11.52
CA THR A 245 -15.97 9.89 -12.70
C THR A 245 -17.34 10.23 -13.28
N ASN A 246 -17.67 11.51 -13.32
CA ASN A 246 -18.89 12.05 -13.90
C ASN A 246 -18.62 12.64 -15.29
N PHE A 247 -19.68 12.99 -16.02
CA PHE A 247 -19.59 13.53 -17.37
C PHE A 247 -18.57 14.69 -17.52
N VAL A 248 -18.54 15.64 -16.56
CA VAL A 248 -17.61 16.77 -16.58
C VAL A 248 -16.16 16.31 -16.44
N THR A 249 -15.89 15.37 -15.53
CA THR A 249 -14.54 14.82 -15.37
C THR A 249 -14.12 13.95 -16.56
N GLU A 250 -15.05 13.25 -17.22
CA GLU A 250 -14.78 12.49 -18.45
C GLU A 250 -14.37 13.42 -19.58
N GLU A 251 -15.13 14.50 -19.81
CA GLU A 251 -14.85 15.50 -20.86
C GLU A 251 -13.49 16.20 -20.64
N VAL A 252 -13.21 16.64 -19.42
CA VAL A 252 -11.92 17.26 -19.08
C VAL A 252 -10.76 16.29 -19.27
N PHE A 253 -10.93 15.03 -18.86
CA PHE A 253 -9.89 14.02 -19.03
C PHE A 253 -9.64 13.70 -20.51
N GLU A 254 -10.70 13.54 -21.30
CA GLU A 254 -10.63 13.29 -22.75
C GLU A 254 -9.88 14.41 -23.49
N ASP A 255 -10.12 15.68 -23.13
CA ASP A 255 -9.41 16.82 -23.72
C ASP A 255 -7.93 16.84 -23.31
N GLN A 256 -7.63 16.57 -22.04
CA GLN A 256 -6.24 16.51 -21.56
C GLN A 256 -5.40 15.42 -22.25
N LEU A 257 -6.03 14.31 -22.66
CA LEU A 257 -5.37 13.23 -23.40
C LEU A 257 -4.99 13.62 -24.84
N LYS A 258 -5.56 14.69 -25.41
CA LYS A 258 -5.32 15.13 -26.80
C LYS A 258 -3.84 15.35 -27.13
N CYS A 259 -3.05 15.78 -26.15
CA CYS A 259 -1.63 16.03 -26.35
C CYS A 259 -0.77 14.74 -26.38
N VAL A 260 -1.31 13.59 -25.96
CA VAL A 260 -0.57 12.32 -25.85
C VAL A 260 -1.13 11.23 -26.75
N ILE A 261 -2.45 11.19 -26.94
CA ILE A 261 -3.13 10.12 -27.67
C ILE A 261 -3.73 10.68 -28.96
N GLN A 262 -3.20 10.21 -30.09
CA GLN A 262 -3.66 10.57 -31.43
C GLN A 262 -4.89 9.72 -31.80
N ALA A 263 -6.04 10.07 -31.26
CA ALA A 263 -7.34 9.48 -31.61
C ALA A 263 -8.40 10.58 -31.76
N GLY A 264 -9.49 10.24 -32.48
CA GLY A 264 -10.64 11.13 -32.63
C GLY A 264 -11.29 11.50 -31.29
N ASP A 265 -12.09 12.56 -31.29
CA ASP A 265 -12.79 13.01 -30.09
C ASP A 265 -13.75 11.92 -29.57
N GLY A 266 -13.69 11.67 -28.27
CA GLY A 266 -14.46 10.60 -27.61
C GLY A 266 -13.79 9.22 -27.65
N MET A 267 -12.66 9.08 -28.34
CA MET A 267 -11.95 7.80 -28.48
C MET A 267 -10.64 7.73 -27.70
N ARG A 268 -10.15 8.85 -27.12
CA ARG A 268 -8.85 8.89 -26.45
C ARG A 268 -8.88 8.16 -25.10
N THR A 269 -9.98 8.27 -24.37
CA THR A 269 -10.16 7.59 -23.08
C THR A 269 -10.17 6.08 -23.23
N GLU A 270 -10.88 5.52 -24.21
CA GLU A 270 -10.86 4.07 -24.45
C GLU A 270 -9.47 3.61 -24.93
N SER A 271 -8.81 4.41 -25.78
CA SER A 271 -7.42 4.14 -26.20
C SER A 271 -6.44 4.17 -25.01
N PHE A 272 -6.63 5.10 -24.08
CA PHE A 272 -5.87 5.19 -22.83
C PHE A 272 -6.08 3.95 -21.96
N ILE A 273 -7.33 3.52 -21.76
CA ILE A 273 -7.67 2.33 -20.99
C ILE A 273 -7.00 1.10 -21.59
N GLN A 274 -7.06 0.93 -22.92
CA GLN A 274 -6.40 -0.16 -23.63
C GLN A 274 -4.88 -0.10 -23.46
N LEU A 275 -4.25 1.07 -23.62
CA LEU A 275 -2.81 1.25 -23.46
C LEU A 275 -2.34 0.85 -22.04
N VAL A 276 -3.06 1.28 -21.01
CA VAL A 276 -2.74 0.93 -19.62
C VAL A 276 -2.93 -0.58 -19.39
N ALA A 277 -4.01 -1.17 -19.90
CA ALA A 277 -4.25 -2.60 -19.77
C ALA A 277 -3.16 -3.44 -20.43
N GLU A 278 -2.72 -3.05 -21.63
CA GLU A 278 -1.62 -3.71 -22.35
C GLU A 278 -0.28 -3.55 -21.64
N ALA A 279 0.02 -2.35 -21.12
CA ALA A 279 1.24 -2.12 -20.36
C ALA A 279 1.29 -2.98 -19.07
N VAL A 280 0.17 -3.05 -18.34
CA VAL A 280 0.06 -3.88 -17.13
C VAL A 280 0.22 -5.36 -17.49
N TYR A 281 -0.54 -5.84 -18.47
CA TYR A 281 -0.53 -7.25 -18.90
C TYR A 281 0.85 -7.70 -19.38
N ASN A 282 1.47 -6.96 -20.30
CA ASN A 282 2.75 -7.34 -20.90
C ASN A 282 3.94 -7.20 -19.94
N SER A 283 3.81 -6.45 -18.84
CA SER A 283 4.91 -6.26 -17.88
C SER A 283 5.20 -7.49 -17.01
N GLY A 284 4.21 -8.37 -16.80
CA GLY A 284 4.29 -9.50 -15.87
C GLY A 284 4.59 -9.10 -14.40
N VAL A 285 4.43 -7.81 -14.05
CA VAL A 285 4.74 -7.33 -12.69
C VAL A 285 3.71 -7.82 -11.67
N LEU A 286 2.45 -7.94 -12.10
CA LEU A 286 1.36 -8.39 -11.24
C LEU A 286 1.46 -9.87 -10.89
N ASP A 287 2.06 -10.70 -11.73
CA ASP A 287 2.24 -12.13 -11.45
C ASP A 287 3.18 -12.33 -10.26
N ARG A 288 4.33 -11.65 -10.28
CA ARG A 288 5.28 -11.66 -9.15
C ARG A 288 4.66 -11.08 -7.88
N LEU A 289 3.91 -9.98 -8.02
CA LEU A 289 3.20 -9.39 -6.89
C LEU A 289 2.17 -10.37 -6.31
N LEU A 290 1.43 -11.08 -7.14
CA LEU A 290 0.42 -12.05 -6.72
C LEU A 290 1.05 -13.23 -5.97
N GLU A 291 2.14 -13.80 -6.47
CA GLU A 291 2.86 -14.88 -5.79
C GLU A 291 3.36 -14.44 -4.42
N ALA A 292 3.88 -13.21 -4.32
CA ALA A 292 4.30 -12.66 -3.04
C ALA A 292 3.12 -12.32 -2.10
N GLN A 293 1.93 -11.98 -2.63
CA GLN A 293 0.71 -11.83 -1.83
C GLN A 293 0.19 -13.18 -1.28
N LYS A 294 0.42 -14.27 -2.00
CA LYS A 294 0.04 -15.64 -1.61
C LYS A 294 0.95 -16.22 -0.52
N LEU A 295 2.03 -15.55 -0.14
CA LEU A 295 2.83 -15.92 1.05
C LEU A 295 1.95 -16.04 2.31
N ASP A 296 0.86 -15.28 2.40
CA ASP A 296 -0.21 -15.59 3.34
C ASP A 296 -1.07 -16.74 2.79
N ASN A 297 -0.63 -17.94 3.16
CA ASN A 297 -1.28 -19.21 2.84
C ASN A 297 -2.39 -19.59 3.83
N LEU A 298 -2.39 -19.00 5.04
CA LEU A 298 -3.24 -19.43 6.14
C LEU A 298 -4.41 -18.49 6.43
N ASP A 299 -4.51 -17.37 5.72
CA ASP A 299 -5.37 -16.25 6.08
C ASP A 299 -5.07 -15.75 7.51
N ILE A 300 -5.57 -14.56 7.88
CA ILE A 300 -5.42 -14.07 9.25
C ILE A 300 -6.05 -15.01 10.29
N GLU A 301 -7.13 -15.74 9.94
CA GLU A 301 -7.77 -16.72 10.83
C GLU A 301 -6.85 -17.90 11.18
N GLY A 302 -5.85 -18.23 10.34
CA GLY A 302 -4.83 -19.22 10.67
C GLY A 302 -3.54 -18.60 11.24
N ALA A 303 -3.03 -17.54 10.60
CA ALA A 303 -1.77 -16.90 10.96
C ALA A 303 -1.77 -16.32 12.39
N ILE A 304 -2.94 -15.94 12.91
CA ILE A 304 -3.07 -15.41 14.27
C ILE A 304 -2.67 -16.43 15.35
N HIS A 305 -2.85 -17.73 15.11
CA HIS A 305 -2.43 -18.78 16.06
C HIS A 305 -0.91 -18.85 16.15
N ALA A 306 -0.23 -18.90 15.00
CA ALA A 306 1.23 -18.87 14.92
C ALA A 306 1.81 -17.57 15.53
N TYR A 307 1.09 -16.45 15.43
CA TYR A 307 1.47 -15.21 16.11
C TYR A 307 1.50 -15.37 17.64
N TYR A 308 0.47 -15.97 18.25
CA TYR A 308 0.44 -16.20 19.70
C TYR A 308 1.58 -17.09 20.17
N ASP A 309 1.90 -18.14 19.41
CA ASP A 309 3.03 -19.02 19.70
C ASP A 309 4.37 -18.28 19.57
N SER A 310 4.51 -17.45 18.51
CA SER A 310 5.72 -16.67 18.24
C SER A 310 6.05 -15.65 19.34
N ILE A 311 5.04 -15.16 20.05
CA ILE A 311 5.21 -14.24 21.19
C ILE A 311 5.15 -14.96 22.54
N SER A 312 5.07 -16.30 22.55
CA SER A 312 4.97 -17.13 23.75
C SER A 312 3.80 -16.72 24.68
N GLN A 313 2.64 -16.38 24.11
CA GLN A 313 1.44 -16.02 24.86
C GLN A 313 0.32 -17.04 24.64
N PRO A 314 -0.54 -17.26 25.64
CA PRO A 314 -1.74 -18.07 25.45
C PRO A 314 -2.62 -17.54 24.31
N CYS A 315 -3.02 -18.41 23.40
CA CYS A 315 -3.85 -18.05 22.25
C CYS A 315 -5.24 -17.58 22.70
N LEU A 316 -5.53 -16.28 22.56
CA LEU A 316 -6.84 -15.74 22.95
C LEU A 316 -7.96 -16.23 22.04
N VAL A 317 -7.67 -16.48 20.75
CA VAL A 317 -8.66 -17.02 19.80
C VAL A 317 -9.14 -18.40 20.25
N CYS A 318 -8.23 -19.28 20.66
CA CYS A 318 -8.59 -20.59 21.21
C CYS A 318 -9.37 -20.48 22.53
N ARG A 319 -9.05 -19.48 23.36
CA ARG A 319 -9.76 -19.26 24.63
C ARG A 319 -11.22 -18.82 24.42
N GLU A 320 -11.47 -17.98 23.43
CA GLU A 320 -12.81 -17.44 23.14
C GLU A 320 -13.75 -18.48 22.51
N MET A 321 -13.23 -19.55 21.91
CA MET A 321 -14.04 -20.61 21.30
C MET A 321 -14.56 -21.66 22.30
N GLY A 322 -14.11 -21.66 23.56
CA GLY A 322 -14.51 -22.66 24.56
C GLY A 322 -13.88 -24.05 24.35
N GLU A 323 -13.86 -24.87 25.41
CA GLU A 323 -13.18 -26.19 25.39
C GLU A 323 -13.88 -27.24 24.52
N ASP A 324 -15.21 -27.17 24.39
CA ASP A 324 -16.03 -28.12 23.61
C ASP A 324 -16.00 -27.87 22.09
N GLU A 325 -15.56 -26.68 21.66
CA GLU A 325 -15.42 -26.31 20.24
C GLU A 325 -13.97 -26.03 19.83
N LEU A 326 -12.96 -26.47 20.59
CA LEU A 326 -11.57 -26.47 20.12
C LEU A 326 -11.51 -27.39 18.89
N PRO A 327 -11.60 -26.88 17.65
CA PRO A 327 -11.64 -27.77 16.53
C PRO A 327 -10.21 -28.31 16.44
N HIS A 328 -10.05 -29.63 16.42
CA HIS A 328 -8.75 -30.30 16.21
C HIS A 328 -7.90 -29.64 15.12
N ARG A 329 -8.55 -28.94 14.18
CA ARG A 329 -7.96 -28.04 13.18
C ARG A 329 -6.87 -27.11 13.74
N TYR A 330 -7.07 -26.38 14.85
CA TYR A 330 -6.08 -25.40 15.34
C TYR A 330 -5.01 -26.02 16.24
N ALA A 331 -5.30 -27.15 16.90
CA ALA A 331 -4.31 -27.87 17.70
C ALA A 331 -3.08 -28.24 16.85
N SER A 332 -3.29 -28.58 15.57
CA SER A 332 -2.21 -28.82 14.61
C SER A 332 -1.29 -27.61 14.40
N LEU A 333 -1.81 -26.37 14.45
CA LEU A 333 -0.99 -25.15 14.34
C LEU A 333 -0.16 -24.92 15.59
N HIS A 334 -0.73 -25.14 16.77
CA HIS A 334 -0.01 -24.98 18.03
C HIS A 334 1.01 -26.10 18.31
N SER A 335 1.01 -27.16 17.48
CA SER A 335 1.95 -28.29 17.59
C SER A 335 3.15 -28.15 16.66
N ILE A 336 3.20 -27.13 15.80
CA ILE A 336 4.32 -26.95 14.87
C ILE A 336 5.55 -26.36 15.58
N PRO A 337 6.78 -26.58 15.05
CA PRO A 337 7.98 -25.96 15.61
C PRO A 337 7.93 -24.43 15.58
N LEU A 338 8.54 -23.78 16.57
CA LEU A 338 8.56 -22.32 16.69
C LEU A 338 9.12 -21.62 15.44
N ASP A 339 10.16 -22.15 14.81
CA ASP A 339 10.71 -21.58 13.57
C ASP A 339 9.68 -21.59 12.42
N GLU A 340 8.78 -22.58 12.39
CA GLU A 340 7.70 -22.66 11.40
C GLU A 340 6.59 -21.64 11.71
N SER A 341 6.22 -21.47 12.98
CA SER A 341 5.33 -20.37 13.43
C SER A 341 5.89 -19.00 13.07
N LEU A 342 7.17 -18.75 13.34
CA LEU A 342 7.85 -17.51 12.98
C LEU A 342 7.85 -17.30 11.46
N LYS A 343 8.07 -18.35 10.66
CA LYS A 343 7.99 -18.27 9.20
C LYS A 343 6.59 -17.88 8.73
N ILE A 344 5.54 -18.50 9.27
CA ILE A 344 4.14 -18.16 8.94
C ILE A 344 3.85 -16.68 9.20
N VAL A 345 4.24 -16.17 10.38
CA VAL A 345 4.01 -14.77 10.75
C VAL A 345 4.82 -13.83 9.84
N LYS A 346 6.08 -14.17 9.57
CA LYS A 346 6.95 -13.39 8.67
C LYS A 346 6.35 -13.31 7.26
N ASP A 347 5.96 -14.44 6.69
CA ASP A 347 5.36 -14.53 5.36
C ASP A 347 4.04 -13.75 5.29
N PHE A 348 3.23 -13.82 6.35
CA PHE A 348 2.00 -13.03 6.47
C PHE A 348 2.28 -11.52 6.46
N LEU A 349 3.29 -11.04 7.17
CA LEU A 349 3.66 -9.61 7.20
C LEU A 349 4.26 -9.13 5.87
N ILE A 350 5.03 -9.97 5.19
CA ILE A 350 5.52 -9.71 3.84
C ILE A 350 4.32 -9.57 2.89
N ALA A 351 3.41 -10.54 2.89
CA ALA A 351 2.18 -10.50 2.09
C ALA A 351 1.34 -9.24 2.41
N ALA A 352 1.20 -8.87 3.69
CA ALA A 352 0.47 -7.67 4.12
C ALA A 352 1.06 -6.38 3.53
N SER A 353 2.39 -6.30 3.40
CA SER A 353 3.09 -5.16 2.78
C SER A 353 2.72 -4.98 1.30
N LEU A 354 2.35 -6.08 0.64
CA LEU A 354 2.11 -6.17 -0.81
C LEU A 354 0.63 -6.11 -1.21
N ARG A 355 -0.27 -5.89 -0.24
CA ARG A 355 -1.74 -5.84 -0.43
C ARG A 355 -2.35 -4.43 -0.32
N LEU A 356 -1.52 -3.40 -0.17
CA LEU A 356 -1.92 -2.04 0.24
C LEU A 356 -2.62 -1.20 -0.83
#